data_AF-A0A960QJ83-F1
#
_entry.id   AF-A0A960QJ83-F1
#
_cell.length_a   1.000
_cell.length_b   1.000
_cell.length_c   1.000
_cell.angle_alpha   90.00
_cell.angle_beta   90.00
_cell.angle_gamma   90.00
#
_symmetry.space_group_name_H-M   'P 1'
#
loop_
_entity.id
_entity.type
_entity.pdbx_description
1 polymer ?
#
loop_
_entity_poly.entity_id
_entity_poly.type
_entity_poly.pdbx_seq_one_letter_code
_entity_poly.pdbx_strand_id
1 'polypeptide(L)'
;MGNFFKSIRYRLEWLALRLLAGLIPLLPRRGAHALGSGLGAVAYLADFRGRSTALENLRVVYGDELTEKERRRIAFEAFQNFTRTVIDQFWSPRLTAENYEQYCEIQMDDPEVVEQARETGAIW
;
A
#
# COMPACT_ATOMS: atom_id res chain seq x y z
N MET A 1 -9.61 -31.25 -14.57
CA MET A 1 -10.56 -30.20 -14.14
C MET A 1 -9.90 -28.96 -13.51
N GLY A 2 -8.57 -28.77 -13.61
CA GLY A 2 -7.85 -27.63 -12.97
C GLY A 2 -7.54 -26.42 -13.87
N ASN A 3 -7.50 -26.59 -15.20
CA ASN A 3 -7.12 -25.51 -16.13
C ASN A 3 -8.23 -24.49 -16.36
N PHE A 4 -9.50 -24.91 -16.27
CA PHE A 4 -10.65 -24.03 -16.46
C PHE A 4 -10.79 -23.00 -15.33
N PHE A 5 -10.76 -23.45 -14.07
CA PHE A 5 -10.80 -22.56 -12.90
C PHE A 5 -9.59 -21.63 -12.83
N LYS A 6 -8.39 -22.12 -13.19
CA LYS A 6 -7.19 -21.27 -13.32
C LYS A 6 -7.40 -20.19 -14.39
N SER A 7 -7.91 -20.56 -15.56
CA SER A 7 -8.17 -19.59 -16.63
C SER A 7 -9.22 -18.56 -16.25
N ILE A 8 -10.29 -18.94 -15.53
CA ILE A 8 -11.30 -17.99 -15.04
C ILE A 8 -10.67 -17.03 -14.03
N ARG A 9 -9.94 -17.56 -13.04
CA ARG A 9 -9.24 -16.73 -12.06
C ARG A 9 -8.34 -15.70 -12.73
N TYR A 10 -7.49 -16.12 -13.67
CA TYR A 10 -6.60 -15.20 -14.39
C TYR A 10 -7.37 -14.15 -15.21
N ARG A 11 -8.50 -14.50 -15.81
CA ARG A 11 -9.35 -13.53 -16.52
C ARG A 11 -9.97 -12.51 -15.57
N LEU A 12 -10.41 -12.95 -14.39
CA LEU A 12 -10.94 -12.07 -13.35
C LEU A 12 -9.86 -11.16 -12.78
N GLU A 13 -8.67 -11.69 -12.49
CA GLU A 13 -7.51 -10.92 -12.05
C GLU A 13 -7.12 -9.87 -13.10
N TRP A 14 -7.00 -10.28 -14.37
CA TRP A 14 -6.71 -9.36 -15.47
C TRP A 14 -7.78 -8.27 -15.61
N LEU A 15 -9.07 -8.64 -15.53
CA LEU A 15 -10.17 -7.68 -15.62
C LEU A 15 -10.15 -6.71 -14.45
N ALA A 16 -9.94 -7.20 -13.23
CA ALA A 16 -9.82 -6.37 -12.03
C ALA A 16 -8.65 -5.39 -12.14
N LEU A 17 -7.47 -5.86 -12.54
CA LEU A 17 -6.30 -5.01 -12.75
C LEU A 17 -6.54 -3.95 -13.83
N ARG A 18 -7.18 -4.34 -14.94
CA ARG A 18 -7.50 -3.41 -16.03
C ARG A 18 -8.52 -2.35 -15.61
N LEU A 19 -9.52 -2.72 -14.81
CA LEU A 19 -10.48 -1.78 -14.25
C LEU A 19 -9.81 -0.83 -13.26
N LEU A 20 -8.98 -1.34 -12.35
CA LEU A 20 -8.25 -0.49 -11.40
C LEU A 20 -7.32 0.49 -12.13
N ALA A 21 -6.54 0.01 -13.10
CA ALA A 21 -5.65 0.86 -13.88
C ALA A 21 -6.39 1.92 -14.72
N GLY A 22 -7.62 1.63 -15.18
CA GLY A 22 -8.43 2.58 -15.95
C GLY A 22 -9.24 3.55 -15.10
N LEU A 23 -9.74 3.12 -13.93
CA LEU A 23 -10.67 3.89 -13.12
C LEU A 23 -9.99 4.69 -12.01
N ILE A 24 -8.96 4.15 -11.36
CA ILE A 24 -8.30 4.82 -10.24
C ILE A 24 -7.68 6.18 -10.66
N PRO A 25 -7.01 6.31 -11.83
CA PRO A 25 -6.53 7.60 -12.29
C PRO A 25 -7.63 8.63 -12.55
N LEU A 26 -8.91 8.26 -12.64
CA LEU A 26 -10.01 9.22 -12.80
C LEU A 26 -10.39 9.89 -11.48
N LEU A 27 -9.95 9.34 -10.35
CA LEU A 27 -10.30 9.86 -9.02
C LEU A 27 -9.42 11.07 -8.65
N PRO A 28 -9.99 12.11 -8.00
CA PRO A 28 -9.18 13.11 -7.32
C PRO A 28 -8.40 12.47 -6.18
N ARG A 29 -7.27 13.06 -5.77
CA ARG A 29 -6.36 12.50 -4.74
C ARG A 29 -7.09 12.10 -3.45
N ARG A 30 -8.01 12.95 -2.96
CA ARG A 30 -8.82 12.68 -1.76
C ARG A 30 -9.73 11.46 -1.94
N GLY A 31 -10.29 11.28 -3.13
CA GLY A 31 -11.14 10.13 -3.46
C GLY A 31 -10.36 8.82 -3.51
N ALA A 32 -9.19 8.83 -4.16
CA ALA A 32 -8.27 7.68 -4.17
C ALA A 32 -7.85 7.29 -2.75
N HIS A 33 -7.47 8.27 -1.93
CA HIS A 33 -7.10 8.04 -0.53
C HIS A 33 -8.26 7.46 0.29
N ALA A 34 -9.47 8.03 0.18
CA ALA A 34 -10.65 7.53 0.88
C ALA A 34 -11.02 6.10 0.46
N LEU A 35 -10.93 5.80 -0.84
CA LEU A 35 -11.13 4.44 -1.36
C LEU A 35 -10.11 3.47 -0.76
N GLY A 36 -8.82 3.82 -0.76
CA GLY A 36 -7.77 3.02 -0.15
C GLY A 36 -8.04 2.75 1.34
N SER A 37 -8.37 3.77 2.13
CA SER A 37 -8.69 3.61 3.55
C SER A 37 -9.93 2.74 3.79
N GLY A 38 -10.96 2.87 2.95
CA GLY A 38 -12.18 2.05 3.03
C GLY A 38 -11.89 0.58 2.70
N LEU A 39 -11.15 0.31 1.61
CA LEU A 39 -10.74 -1.04 1.24
C LEU A 39 -9.88 -1.69 2.32
N GLY A 40 -8.98 -0.93 2.95
CA GLY A 40 -8.16 -1.43 4.06
C GLY A 40 -8.99 -1.79 5.28
N ALA A 41 -10.01 -0.98 5.60
CA ALA A 41 -10.94 -1.31 6.67
C ALA A 41 -11.72 -2.60 6.39
N VAL A 42 -12.20 -2.77 5.16
CA VAL A 42 -12.86 -4.02 4.73
C VAL A 42 -11.90 -5.21 4.79
N ALA A 43 -10.68 -5.05 4.30
CA ALA A 43 -9.65 -6.09 4.32
C ALA A 43 -9.29 -6.52 5.74
N TYR A 44 -9.17 -5.59 6.69
CA TYR A 44 -8.91 -5.91 8.10
C TYR A 44 -10.04 -6.72 8.75
N LEU A 45 -11.29 -6.48 8.35
CA LEU A 45 -12.46 -7.21 8.84
C LEU A 45 -12.57 -8.61 8.20
N ALA A 46 -12.21 -8.73 6.92
CA ALA A 46 -12.35 -9.98 6.15
C ALA A 46 -11.18 -10.95 6.32
N ASP A 47 -9.94 -10.45 6.40
CA ASP A 47 -8.73 -11.27 6.50
C ASP A 47 -8.36 -11.57 7.96
N PHE A 48 -9.06 -12.57 8.52
CA PHE A 48 -8.80 -13.01 9.89
C PHE A 48 -7.35 -13.48 10.10
N ARG A 49 -6.77 -14.16 9.10
CA ARG A 49 -5.41 -14.72 9.21
C ARG A 49 -4.37 -13.61 9.18
N GLY A 50 -4.43 -12.72 8.18
CA GLY A 50 -3.53 -11.58 8.09
C GLY A 50 -3.63 -10.66 9.30
N ARG A 51 -4.85 -10.42 9.82
CA ARG A 51 -5.04 -9.68 11.08
C ARG A 51 -4.35 -10.34 12.26
N SER A 52 -4.48 -11.66 12.40
CA SER A 52 -3.80 -12.40 13.48
C SER A 52 -2.29 -12.31 13.36
N THR A 53 -1.73 -12.42 12.14
CA THR A 53 -0.31 -12.28 11.89
C THR A 53 0.19 -10.87 12.20
N ALA A 54 -0.54 -9.83 11.80
CA ALA A 54 -0.18 -8.44 12.12
C ALA A 54 -0.12 -8.19 13.63
N LEU A 55 -1.11 -8.69 14.40
CA LEU A 55 -1.13 -8.55 15.86
C LEU A 55 0.03 -9.29 16.54
N GLU A 56 0.35 -10.50 16.08
CA GLU A 56 1.49 -11.25 16.62
C GLU A 56 2.82 -10.59 16.27
N ASN A 57 2.99 -10.08 15.05
CA ASN A 57 4.17 -9.31 14.68
C ASN A 57 4.36 -8.08 15.59
N LEU A 58 3.28 -7.35 15.88
CA LEU A 58 3.33 -6.22 16.80
C LEU A 58 3.65 -6.65 18.23
N ARG A 59 3.17 -7.82 18.67
CA ARG A 59 3.52 -8.38 19.98
C ARG A 59 5.00 -8.77 20.06
N VAL A 60 5.55 -9.36 19.00
CA VAL A 60 6.96 -9.75 18.94
C VAL A 60 7.88 -8.53 18.94
N VAL A 61 7.54 -7.49 18.17
CA VAL A 61 8.36 -6.28 18.05
C VAL A 61 8.29 -5.39 19.29
N TYR A 62 7.09 -5.15 19.82
CA TYR A 62 6.87 -4.19 20.89
C TYR A 62 6.70 -4.82 22.29
N GLY A 63 6.63 -6.15 22.39
CA GLY A 63 6.40 -6.83 23.66
C GLY A 63 5.18 -6.27 24.41
N ASP A 64 5.44 -5.80 25.64
CA ASP A 64 4.46 -5.24 26.56
C ASP A 64 4.36 -3.69 26.49
N GLU A 65 5.11 -3.02 25.60
CA GLU A 65 5.07 -1.56 25.46
C GLU A 65 3.71 -1.06 24.96
N LEU A 66 3.00 -1.88 24.19
CA LEU A 66 1.69 -1.55 23.63
C LEU A 66 0.59 -2.34 24.33
N THR A 67 -0.51 -1.65 24.62
CA THR A 67 -1.76 -2.32 25.00
C THR A 67 -2.36 -3.07 23.83
N GLU A 68 -3.25 -4.02 24.12
CA GLU A 68 -3.99 -4.75 23.08
C GLU A 68 -4.82 -3.83 22.17
N LYS A 69 -5.35 -2.74 22.74
CA LYS A 69 -6.11 -1.75 21.98
C LYS A 69 -5.22 -0.99 21.00
N GLU A 70 -4.02 -0.61 21.42
CA GLU A 70 -3.05 0.09 20.56
C GLU A 70 -2.54 -0.82 19.45
N ARG A 71 -2.23 -2.08 19.75
CA ARG A 71 -1.87 -3.08 18.72
C ARG A 71 -2.95 -3.23 17.66
N ARG A 72 -4.22 -3.30 18.06
CA ARG A 72 -5.36 -3.36 17.13
C ARG A 72 -5.50 -2.10 16.28
N ARG A 73 -5.27 -0.92 16.87
CA ARG A 73 -5.28 0.34 16.13
C ARG A 73 -4.18 0.37 15.07
N ILE A 74 -2.95 0.02 15.45
CA ILE A 74 -1.80 0.00 14.53
C ILE A 74 -2.02 -1.05 13.44
N ALA A 75 -2.51 -2.25 13.78
CA ALA A 75 -2.83 -3.26 12.79
C ALA A 75 -3.91 -2.79 11.80
N PHE A 76 -4.97 -2.14 12.29
CA PHE A 76 -6.01 -1.56 11.42
C PHE A 76 -5.44 -0.48 10.48
N GLU A 77 -4.64 0.43 11.02
CA GLU A 77 -3.97 1.49 10.24
C GLU A 77 -2.98 0.89 9.22
N ALA A 78 -2.27 -0.18 9.55
CA ALA A 78 -1.36 -0.87 8.65
C ALA A 78 -2.10 -1.46 7.43
N PHE A 79 -3.28 -2.07 7.64
CA PHE A 79 -4.13 -2.53 6.54
C PHE A 79 -4.58 -1.37 5.64
N GLN A 80 -4.97 -0.23 6.23
CA GLN A 80 -5.31 0.98 5.47
C GLN A 80 -4.11 1.56 4.72
N ASN A 81 -2.91 1.53 5.30
CA ASN A 81 -1.69 2.01 4.64
C ASN A 81 -1.30 1.11 3.48
N PHE A 82 -1.40 -0.22 3.64
CA PHE A 82 -1.13 -1.18 2.58
C PHE A 82 -2.06 -0.96 1.39
N THR A 83 -3.37 -0.89 1.62
CA THR A 83 -4.33 -0.67 0.52
C THR A 83 -4.20 0.71 -0.10
N ARG A 84 -3.89 1.76 0.68
CA ARG A 84 -3.55 3.08 0.13
C ARG A 84 -2.33 3.01 -0.79
N THR A 85 -1.29 2.26 -0.43
CA THR A 85 -0.10 2.06 -1.28
C THR A 85 -0.47 1.38 -2.60
N VAL A 86 -1.31 0.34 -2.57
CA VAL A 86 -1.80 -0.33 -3.78
C VAL A 86 -2.62 0.62 -4.66
N ILE A 87 -3.53 1.40 -4.07
CA ILE A 87 -4.30 2.41 -4.81
C ILE A 87 -3.38 3.49 -5.39
N ASP A 88 -2.40 3.96 -4.64
CA ASP A 88 -1.44 4.98 -5.08
C ASP A 88 -0.58 4.48 -6.25
N GLN A 89 -0.26 3.19 -6.30
CA GLN A 89 0.41 2.58 -7.46
C GLN A 89 -0.45 2.73 -8.73
N PHE A 90 -1.76 2.45 -8.67
CA PHE A 90 -2.66 2.66 -9.81
C PHE A 90 -2.93 4.14 -10.09
N TRP A 91 -2.83 5.02 -9.09
CA TRP A 91 -3.03 6.46 -9.23
C TRP A 91 -1.78 7.19 -9.77
N SER A 92 -0.60 6.58 -9.64
CA SER A 92 0.70 7.14 -10.03
C SER A 92 0.80 7.70 -11.46
N PRO A 93 0.03 7.25 -12.49
CA PRO A 93 0.05 7.91 -13.80
C PRO A 93 -0.40 9.38 -13.79
N ARG A 94 -1.04 9.87 -12.71
CA ARG A 94 -1.34 11.29 -12.53
C ARG A 94 -0.15 12.11 -12.02
N LEU A 95 0.91 11.46 -11.52
CA LEU A 95 2.15 12.10 -11.13
C LEU A 95 2.97 12.36 -12.39
N THR A 96 3.24 13.63 -12.67
CA THR A 96 4.07 14.07 -13.79
C THR A 96 5.25 14.88 -13.27
N ALA A 97 6.26 15.07 -14.10
CA ALA A 97 7.43 15.88 -13.74
C ALA A 97 7.05 17.31 -13.32
N GLU A 98 5.92 17.81 -13.81
CA GLU A 98 5.44 19.17 -13.54
C GLU A 98 4.59 19.28 -12.27
N ASN A 99 4.07 18.17 -11.72
CA ASN A 99 3.10 18.21 -10.62
C ASN A 99 3.45 17.36 -9.39
N TYR A 100 4.46 16.50 -9.47
CA TYR A 100 4.72 15.52 -8.40
C TYR A 100 4.99 16.19 -7.05
N GLU A 101 5.62 17.36 -7.02
CA GLU A 101 5.91 18.15 -5.81
C GLU A 101 4.64 18.62 -5.08
N GLN A 102 3.48 18.64 -5.75
CA GLN A 102 2.19 18.93 -5.11
C GLN A 102 1.71 17.77 -4.22
N TYR A 103 2.28 16.58 -4.42
CA TYR A 103 1.86 15.34 -3.76
C TYR A 103 2.97 14.65 -2.97
N CYS A 104 4.22 14.99 -3.25
CA CYS A 104 5.41 14.36 -2.69
C CYS A 104 6.38 15.41 -2.17
N GLU A 105 6.89 15.17 -0.96
CA GLU A 105 7.99 15.92 -0.37
C GLU A 105 9.20 14.97 -0.30
N ILE A 106 10.37 15.44 -0.74
CA ILE A 106 11.62 14.68 -0.70
C ILE A 106 12.45 15.23 0.45
N GLN A 107 12.68 14.40 1.47
CA GLN A 107 13.57 14.69 2.58
C GLN A 107 14.76 13.72 2.53
N MET A 108 15.97 14.24 2.64
CA MET A 108 17.20 13.44 2.67
C MET A 108 17.76 13.46 4.09
N ASP A 109 17.75 12.31 4.76
CA ASP A 109 18.27 12.18 6.13
C ASP A 109 19.79 12.40 6.18
N ASP A 110 20.51 11.93 5.16
CA ASP A 110 21.95 12.11 5.00
C ASP A 110 22.30 12.45 3.53
N PRO A 111 22.44 13.75 3.20
CA PRO A 111 22.74 14.19 1.84
C PRO A 111 24.11 13.71 1.33
N GLU A 112 25.09 13.50 2.22
CA GLU A 112 26.44 13.10 1.84
C GLU A 112 26.44 11.66 1.31
N VAL A 113 25.69 10.78 1.96
CA VAL A 113 25.50 9.40 1.50
C VAL A 113 24.81 9.35 0.14
N VAL A 114 23.81 10.21 -0.11
CA VAL A 114 23.12 10.27 -1.40
C VAL A 114 24.07 10.73 -2.52
N GLU A 115 24.92 11.71 -2.25
CA GLU A 115 25.89 12.19 -3.24
C GLU A 115 26.97 11.14 -3.51
N GLN A 116 27.49 10.48 -2.46
CA GLN A 116 28.43 9.37 -2.62
C GLN A 116 27.82 8.24 -3.46
N ALA A 117 26.55 7.89 -3.22
CA ALA A 117 25.85 6.85 -3.97
C ALA A 117 25.66 7.20 -5.46
N ARG A 118 25.62 8.49 -5.82
CA ARG A 118 25.61 8.93 -7.23
C ARG A 118 26.94 8.69 -7.92
N GLU A 119 28.05 8.82 -7.18
CA GLU A 119 29.40 8.59 -7.71
C GLU A 119 29.77 7.11 -7.75
N THR A 120 29.40 6.33 -6.72
CA THR A 120 29.83 4.94 -6.56
C THR A 120 28.79 3.91 -7.01
N GLY A 121 27.58 4.36 -7.33
CA GLY A 121 26.42 3.50 -7.55
C GLY A 121 25.73 3.11 -6.25
N ALA A 122 24.46 2.67 -6.37
CA ALA A 122 23.62 2.26 -5.23
C ALA A 122 22.90 0.94 -5.51
N ILE A 123 22.62 0.18 -4.45
CA ILE A 123 21.68 -0.94 -4.49
C ILE A 123 20.31 -0.39 -4.08
N TRP A 124 19.37 -0.45 -5.01
CA TRP A 124 17.99 -0.05 -4.82
C TRP A 124 17.10 -1.27 -4.57
#